data_AF-J3DHK5-F1
#
_entry.id   AF-J3DHK5-F1
#
_cell.length_a   1.000
_cell.length_b   1.000
_cell.length_c   1.000
_cell.angle_alpha   90.00
_cell.angle_beta   90.00
_cell.angle_gamma   90.00
#
_symmetry.space_group_name_H-M   'P 1'
#
loop_
_entity.id
_entity.type
_entity.pdbx_description
1 polymer ?
#
loop_
_entity_poly.entity_id
_entity_poly.type
_entity_poly.pdbx_seq_one_letter_code
_entity_poly.pdbx_strand_id
1 'polypeptide(L)'
;MTDTIDVLYIHSPITYSIGRQLLANGEIRNPLVICGRKTQWNGPHLEVVDDGIWNAERVRDFLKTMLDALPSKRPIQLNVYLPHTGFLLGKLLKMSPLVGRICYIEEGDTSHDPRLSQNKQNLAIPIENYAAMFKRDHLLERLGITDDMMRGINEMEAIWFDGNHPKYGGAYSVLPTSFPALSNVRRLSLALREDVPDREKIWVCMLPNIVSLASRYDNNQATLQKILYALVILLRAQSALAASMSCSILVKLHPVDEANLSEEFKAELMHDAGPYLDFFSDRGLDSGYEPALYGFGKYIVINISSASRYVSQILGQERLVNIALD
;
A
#
# COMPACT_ATOMS: atom_id res chain seq x y z
N MET A 1 -6.16 -6.41 34.04
CA MET A 1 -6.55 -5.49 32.97
C MET A 1 -5.71 -5.86 31.77
N THR A 2 -6.33 -6.15 30.62
CA THR A 2 -5.61 -6.50 29.38
C THR A 2 -5.29 -5.20 28.65
N ASP A 3 -4.03 -4.99 28.29
CA ASP A 3 -3.61 -3.80 27.55
C ASP A 3 -3.94 -3.99 26.06
N THR A 4 -4.63 -3.03 25.43
CA THR A 4 -4.89 -3.07 23.99
C THR A 4 -3.82 -2.29 23.24
N ILE A 5 -3.23 -2.90 22.22
CA ILE A 5 -2.20 -2.28 21.38
C ILE A 5 -2.72 -2.22 19.94
N ASP A 6 -2.67 -1.02 19.36
CA ASP A 6 -2.95 -0.83 17.95
C ASP A 6 -1.69 -1.18 17.13
N VAL A 7 -1.83 -2.05 16.13
CA VAL A 7 -0.79 -2.38 15.17
C VAL A 7 -1.19 -1.81 13.82
N LEU A 8 -0.37 -0.95 13.23
CA LEU A 8 -0.63 -0.28 11.97
C LEU A 8 0.36 -0.73 10.91
N TYR A 9 -0.11 -1.45 9.89
CA TYR A 9 0.71 -1.87 8.77
C TYR A 9 0.55 -0.93 7.57
N ILE A 10 1.65 -0.29 7.17
CA ILE A 10 1.74 0.62 6.04
C ILE A 10 2.51 -0.05 4.90
N HIS A 11 1.95 -0.04 3.70
CA HIS A 11 2.59 -0.64 2.51
C HIS A 11 2.42 0.20 1.23
N SER A 12 1.76 1.35 1.33
CA SER A 12 1.48 2.27 0.23
C SER A 12 1.18 3.69 0.73
N PRO A 13 1.28 4.72 -0.13
CA PRO A 13 0.96 6.10 0.24
C PRO A 13 -0.47 6.30 0.78
N ILE A 14 -1.42 5.49 0.30
CA ILE A 14 -2.79 5.53 0.81
C ILE A 14 -2.89 5.00 2.24
N THR A 15 -2.31 3.83 2.51
CA THR A 15 -2.32 3.28 3.88
C THR A 15 -1.62 4.23 4.85
N TYR A 16 -0.53 4.88 4.40
CA TYR A 16 0.17 5.92 5.15
C TYR A 16 -0.78 7.07 5.48
N SER A 17 -1.44 7.62 4.47
CA SER A 17 -2.34 8.77 4.62
C SER A 17 -3.51 8.49 5.56
N ILE A 18 -4.12 7.32 5.42
CA ILE A 18 -5.18 6.85 6.33
C ILE A 18 -4.62 6.70 7.74
N GLY A 19 -3.49 6.02 7.93
CA GLY A 19 -2.84 5.83 9.22
C GLY A 19 -2.53 7.15 9.95
N ARG A 20 -2.01 8.15 9.22
CA ARG A 20 -1.78 9.50 9.75
C ARG A 20 -3.08 10.18 10.17
N GLN A 21 -4.15 10.04 9.40
CA GLN A 21 -5.45 10.60 9.75
C GLN A 21 -6.06 9.94 10.98
N LEU A 22 -5.92 8.61 11.12
CA LEU A 22 -6.40 7.89 12.31
C LEU A 22 -5.70 8.39 13.58
N LEU A 23 -4.40 8.64 13.51
CA LEU A 23 -3.64 9.26 14.61
C LEU A 23 -4.09 10.68 14.91
N ALA A 24 -4.23 11.52 13.89
CA ALA A 24 -4.65 12.90 14.05
C ALA A 24 -6.05 13.01 14.69
N ASN A 25 -6.95 12.08 14.36
CA ASN A 25 -8.29 12.00 14.94
C ASN A 25 -8.32 11.33 16.32
N GLY A 26 -7.21 10.77 16.79
CA GLY A 26 -7.13 10.03 18.06
C GLY A 26 -7.85 8.68 18.05
N GLU A 27 -8.15 8.13 16.88
CA GLU A 27 -8.77 6.80 16.69
C GLU A 27 -7.81 5.66 17.06
N ILE A 28 -6.50 5.90 16.86
CA ILE A 28 -5.41 5.07 17.38
C ILE A 28 -4.46 5.94 18.19
N ARG A 29 -3.83 5.38 19.22
CA ARG A 29 -2.91 6.13 20.10
C ARG A 29 -1.60 5.36 20.27
N ASN A 30 -0.50 5.96 19.83
CA ASN A 30 0.85 5.37 19.88
C ASN A 30 0.91 3.93 19.31
N PRO A 31 0.46 3.71 18.05
CA PRO A 31 0.43 2.40 17.45
C PRO A 31 1.85 1.85 17.25
N LEU A 32 1.97 0.52 17.26
CA LEU A 32 3.12 -0.16 16.69
C LEU A 32 3.02 -0.05 15.16
N VAL A 33 3.83 0.80 14.56
CA VAL A 33 3.86 0.99 13.10
C VAL A 33 4.85 0.02 12.47
N ILE A 34 4.38 -0.70 11.45
CA ILE A 34 5.19 -1.62 10.64
C ILE A 34 5.10 -1.14 9.19
N CYS A 35 6.24 -0.93 8.54
CA CYS A 35 6.36 -0.43 7.18
C CYS A 35 6.87 -1.53 6.24
N GLY A 36 6.13 -1.81 5.18
CA GLY A 36 6.48 -2.72 4.10
C GLY A 36 6.70 -2.01 2.78
N ARG A 37 7.24 -2.72 1.77
CA ARG A 37 7.42 -2.24 0.39
C ARG A 37 8.21 -0.93 0.29
N LYS A 38 9.24 -0.78 1.13
CA LYS A 38 10.07 0.43 1.26
C LYS A 38 9.28 1.70 1.62
N THR A 39 8.05 1.57 2.12
CA THR A 39 7.38 2.72 2.73
C THR A 39 8.10 3.13 4.00
N GLN A 40 7.91 4.39 4.40
CA GLN A 40 8.54 4.97 5.58
C GLN A 40 7.47 5.52 6.49
N TRP A 41 7.81 5.69 7.77
CA TRP A 41 6.97 6.36 8.74
C TRP A 41 7.68 7.55 9.39
N ASN A 42 7.04 8.72 9.38
CA ASN A 42 7.53 9.86 10.13
C ASN A 42 7.23 9.69 11.62
N GLY A 43 8.12 8.94 12.30
CA GLY A 43 8.06 8.55 13.71
C GLY A 43 8.67 7.17 13.96
N PRO A 44 8.62 6.64 15.20
CA PRO A 44 9.06 5.28 15.49
C PRO A 44 8.29 4.24 14.68
N HIS A 45 8.99 3.33 14.03
CA HIS A 45 8.41 2.25 13.24
C HIS A 45 9.40 1.08 13.10
N LEU A 46 8.88 -0.03 12.61
CA LEU A 46 9.64 -1.22 12.22
C LEU A 46 9.57 -1.41 10.72
N GLU A 47 10.61 -1.99 10.13
CA GLU A 47 10.66 -2.29 8.69
C GLU A 47 10.54 -3.79 8.43
N VAL A 48 9.80 -4.13 7.37
CA VAL A 48 9.69 -5.47 6.79
C VAL A 48 9.75 -5.35 5.27
N VAL A 49 10.04 -6.44 4.57
CA VAL A 49 10.03 -6.44 3.09
C VAL A 49 8.61 -6.20 2.57
N ASP A 50 7.66 -7.05 2.97
CA ASP A 50 6.22 -6.92 2.76
C ASP A 50 5.47 -7.89 3.68
N ASP A 51 4.15 -7.98 3.51
CA ASP A 51 3.22 -8.86 4.23
C ASP A 51 3.21 -10.31 3.75
N GLY A 52 4.11 -10.68 2.85
CA GLY A 52 4.34 -12.05 2.43
C GLY A 52 3.16 -12.68 1.70
N ILE A 53 2.40 -11.87 0.94
CA ILE A 53 1.23 -12.28 0.12
C ILE A 53 1.42 -13.66 -0.55
N TRP A 54 2.65 -13.96 -1.02
CA TRP A 54 3.01 -15.23 -1.64
C TRP A 54 4.24 -15.92 -1.04
N ASN A 55 4.72 -15.49 0.13
CA ASN A 55 5.99 -15.98 0.70
C ASN A 55 5.89 -16.14 2.23
N ALA A 56 5.98 -17.38 2.70
CA ALA A 56 5.88 -17.71 4.12
C ALA A 56 7.06 -17.22 4.96
N GLU A 57 8.26 -17.12 4.40
CA GLU A 57 9.41 -16.54 5.10
C GLU A 57 9.17 -15.06 5.37
N ARG A 58 8.59 -14.33 4.41
CA ARG A 58 8.20 -12.93 4.62
C ARG A 58 7.08 -12.79 5.65
N VAL A 59 6.10 -13.70 5.65
CA VAL A 59 5.08 -13.74 6.73
C VAL A 59 5.72 -14.00 8.09
N ARG A 60 6.68 -14.94 8.17
CA ARG A 60 7.43 -15.22 9.40
C ARG A 60 8.16 -13.98 9.88
N ASP A 61 8.89 -13.32 9.00
CA ASP A 61 9.69 -12.14 9.33
C ASP A 61 8.80 -10.98 9.79
N PHE A 62 7.65 -10.81 9.14
CA PHE A 62 6.61 -9.87 9.59
C PHE A 62 6.15 -10.17 11.01
N LEU A 63 5.69 -11.41 11.25
CA LEU A 63 5.13 -11.81 12.55
C LEU A 63 6.19 -11.73 13.65
N LYS A 64 7.42 -12.15 13.35
CA LYS A 64 8.55 -12.06 14.28
C LYS A 64 8.82 -10.61 14.66
N THR A 65 8.94 -9.72 13.68
CA THR A 65 9.18 -8.29 13.87
C THR A 65 8.08 -7.65 14.73
N MET A 66 6.81 -7.92 14.39
CA MET A 66 5.67 -7.45 15.16
C MET A 66 5.72 -7.95 16.60
N LEU A 67 5.85 -9.27 16.79
CA LEU A 67 5.77 -9.88 18.11
C LEU A 67 6.96 -9.46 18.98
N ASP A 68 8.18 -9.40 18.46
CA ASP A 68 9.39 -9.02 19.21
C ASP A 68 9.30 -7.60 19.78
N ALA A 69 8.53 -6.71 19.15
CA ALA A 69 8.27 -5.36 19.66
C ALA A 69 7.13 -5.27 20.67
N LEU A 70 6.33 -6.32 20.84
CA LEU A 70 5.23 -6.34 21.80
C LEU A 70 5.73 -6.66 23.23
N PRO A 71 5.09 -6.07 24.27
CA PRO A 71 5.40 -6.40 25.65
C PRO A 71 5.18 -7.89 25.95
N SER A 72 6.15 -8.54 26.58
CA SER A 72 6.09 -9.98 26.91
C SER A 72 5.53 -10.30 28.30
N LYS A 73 5.38 -9.30 29.18
CA LYS A 73 5.12 -9.51 30.62
C LYS A 73 3.68 -9.24 31.07
N ARG A 74 2.79 -8.84 30.17
CA ARG A 74 1.40 -8.50 30.50
C ARG A 74 0.43 -9.12 29.49
N PRO A 75 -0.80 -9.46 29.88
CA PRO A 75 -1.84 -9.81 28.92
C PRO A 75 -2.08 -8.63 27.98
N ILE A 76 -1.92 -8.86 26.69
CA ILE A 76 -2.19 -7.87 25.64
C ILE A 76 -3.25 -8.39 24.67
N GLN A 77 -3.92 -7.46 24.00
CA GLN A 77 -4.79 -7.74 22.87
C GLN A 77 -4.48 -6.76 21.74
N LEU A 78 -4.55 -7.21 20.49
CA LEU A 78 -4.21 -6.40 19.32
C LEU A 78 -5.47 -5.94 18.58
N ASN A 79 -5.49 -4.65 18.23
CA ASN A 79 -6.28 -4.14 17.13
C ASN A 79 -5.35 -3.97 15.93
N VAL A 80 -5.59 -4.68 14.84
CA VAL A 80 -4.70 -4.65 13.67
C VAL A 80 -5.36 -3.86 12.55
N TYR A 81 -4.66 -2.83 12.08
CA TYR A 81 -5.03 -1.98 10.96
C TYR A 81 -4.13 -2.36 9.80
N LEU A 82 -4.68 -3.00 8.79
CA LEU A 82 -3.90 -3.53 7.67
C LEU A 82 -4.62 -3.38 6.34
N PRO A 83 -3.91 -3.53 5.21
CA PRO A 83 -4.50 -3.41 3.88
C PRO A 83 -5.59 -4.45 3.64
N HIS A 84 -5.25 -5.73 3.78
CA HIS A 84 -6.13 -6.86 3.42
C HIS A 84 -5.75 -8.14 4.17
N THR A 85 -6.67 -9.12 4.22
CA THR A 85 -6.48 -10.41 4.91
C THR A 85 -6.53 -11.64 4.00
N GLY A 86 -6.46 -11.48 2.69
CA GLY A 86 -6.66 -12.58 1.74
C GLY A 86 -5.60 -13.69 1.77
N PHE A 87 -4.49 -13.50 2.49
CA PHE A 87 -3.30 -14.36 2.43
C PHE A 87 -2.92 -14.93 3.79
N LEU A 88 -1.83 -15.71 3.82
CA LEU A 88 -1.36 -16.43 5.00
C LEU A 88 -1.24 -15.54 6.24
N LEU A 89 -0.65 -14.34 6.15
CA LEU A 89 -0.59 -13.40 7.27
C LEU A 89 -1.98 -13.06 7.81
N GLY A 90 -2.92 -12.72 6.92
CA GLY A 90 -4.30 -12.40 7.27
C GLY A 90 -5.02 -13.56 7.95
N LYS A 91 -4.83 -14.80 7.46
CA LYS A 91 -5.39 -16.01 8.08
C LYS A 91 -4.84 -16.22 9.48
N LEU A 92 -3.51 -16.11 9.67
CA LEU A 92 -2.88 -16.24 10.99
C LEU A 92 -3.38 -15.18 11.98
N LEU A 93 -3.53 -13.92 11.55
CA LEU A 93 -4.09 -12.85 12.38
C LEU A 93 -5.57 -13.11 12.73
N LYS A 94 -6.38 -13.57 11.76
CA LYS A 94 -7.78 -13.96 11.99
C LYS A 94 -7.91 -15.11 12.99
N MET A 95 -6.99 -16.07 12.98
CA MET A 95 -7.00 -17.20 13.91
C MET A 95 -6.51 -16.82 15.31
N SER A 96 -5.42 -16.05 15.40
CA SER A 96 -4.72 -15.73 16.64
C SER A 96 -5.62 -15.13 17.72
N PRO A 97 -5.80 -15.76 18.90
CA PRO A 97 -6.55 -15.19 20.02
C PRO A 97 -6.00 -13.84 20.52
N LEU A 98 -4.72 -13.56 20.23
CA LEU A 98 -4.07 -12.28 20.53
C LEU A 98 -4.75 -11.11 19.79
N VAL A 99 -5.32 -11.36 18.60
CA VAL A 99 -5.99 -10.35 17.78
C VAL A 99 -7.46 -10.26 18.17
N GLY A 100 -7.86 -9.13 18.73
CA GLY A 100 -9.26 -8.83 19.06
C GLY A 100 -10.03 -8.25 17.89
N ARG A 101 -9.39 -7.40 17.09
CA ARG A 101 -10.05 -6.63 16.02
C ARG A 101 -9.14 -6.45 14.81
N ILE A 102 -9.74 -6.48 13.62
CA ILE A 102 -9.10 -6.22 12.32
C ILE A 102 -9.82 -5.08 11.62
N CYS A 103 -9.10 -4.02 11.23
CA CYS A 103 -9.63 -2.92 10.45
C CYS A 103 -8.90 -2.80 9.10
N TYR A 104 -9.64 -2.58 8.01
CA TYR A 104 -9.06 -2.40 6.67
C TYR A 104 -8.77 -0.93 6.38
N ILE A 105 -7.60 -0.66 5.78
CA ILE A 105 -7.11 0.71 5.50
C ILE A 105 -6.58 0.90 4.07
N GLU A 106 -6.98 0.07 3.10
CA GLU A 106 -6.48 0.13 1.72
C GLU A 106 -7.56 0.50 0.70
N GLU A 107 -7.16 1.27 -0.32
CA GLU A 107 -8.05 1.65 -1.42
C GLU A 107 -7.35 1.48 -2.78
N GLY A 108 -7.10 0.23 -3.14
CA GLY A 108 -6.73 -0.19 -4.50
C GLY A 108 -7.94 -0.62 -5.32
N ASP A 109 -7.76 -1.08 -6.56
CA ASP A 109 -8.89 -1.53 -7.40
C ASP A 109 -9.73 -2.64 -6.74
N THR A 110 -9.11 -3.52 -5.97
CA THR A 110 -9.78 -4.58 -5.21
C THR A 110 -10.80 -4.04 -4.20
N SER A 111 -10.57 -2.86 -3.61
CA SER A 111 -11.51 -2.29 -2.62
C SER A 111 -12.76 -1.72 -3.28
N HIS A 112 -12.71 -1.40 -4.57
CA HIS A 112 -13.82 -0.80 -5.30
C HIS A 112 -14.66 -1.82 -6.08
N ASP A 113 -14.12 -3.00 -6.38
CA ASP A 113 -14.83 -4.05 -7.10
C ASP A 113 -15.05 -5.28 -6.19
N PRO A 114 -16.29 -5.53 -5.73
CA PRO A 114 -16.60 -6.68 -4.88
C PRO A 114 -16.35 -8.02 -5.58
N ARG A 115 -16.23 -8.05 -6.91
CA ARG A 115 -15.87 -9.27 -7.65
C ARG A 115 -14.39 -9.61 -7.49
N LEU A 116 -13.54 -8.59 -7.33
CA LEU A 116 -12.09 -8.77 -7.14
C LEU A 116 -11.74 -9.15 -5.69
N SER A 117 -12.55 -8.69 -4.71
CA SER A 117 -12.31 -8.99 -3.29
C SER A 117 -12.63 -10.43 -2.89
N GLN A 118 -13.38 -11.16 -3.72
CA GLN A 118 -13.82 -12.54 -3.48
C GLN A 118 -12.83 -13.60 -3.99
N ASN A 119 -11.52 -13.31 -4.07
CA ASN A 119 -10.57 -14.28 -4.65
C ASN A 119 -10.71 -15.68 -4.01
N LYS A 120 -11.25 -16.64 -4.78
CA LYS A 120 -11.63 -17.98 -4.29
C LYS A 120 -10.49 -18.98 -4.37
N GLN A 121 -9.34 -18.60 -4.91
CA GLN A 121 -8.20 -19.52 -4.99
C GLN A 121 -7.48 -19.55 -3.64
N ASN A 122 -7.99 -20.39 -2.74
CA ASN A 122 -7.20 -20.89 -1.62
C ASN A 122 -6.00 -21.64 -2.20
N LEU A 123 -4.85 -20.98 -2.34
CA LEU A 123 -3.61 -21.72 -2.50
C LEU A 123 -3.45 -22.59 -1.26
N ALA A 124 -3.41 -23.91 -1.46
CA ALA A 124 -3.20 -24.85 -0.39
C ALA A 124 -1.84 -24.54 0.27
N ILE A 125 -1.90 -24.16 1.54
CA ILE A 125 -0.73 -23.83 2.34
C ILE A 125 -0.09 -25.16 2.76
N PRO A 126 1.21 -25.40 2.50
CA PRO A 126 1.93 -26.58 3.00
C PRO A 126 2.06 -26.49 4.52
N ILE A 127 1.06 -27.01 5.24
CA ILE A 127 0.86 -26.77 6.68
C ILE A 127 2.06 -27.24 7.50
N GLU A 128 2.59 -28.44 7.21
CA GLU A 128 3.64 -29.06 8.00
C GLU A 128 4.94 -28.23 7.95
N ASN A 129 5.33 -27.80 6.75
CA ASN A 129 6.54 -27.01 6.53
C ASN A 129 6.44 -25.64 7.19
N TYR A 130 5.28 -24.98 7.06
CA TYR A 130 5.10 -23.63 7.59
C TYR A 130 4.93 -23.65 9.10
N ALA A 131 4.21 -24.63 9.66
CA ALA A 131 4.08 -24.81 11.09
C ALA A 131 5.45 -25.03 11.75
N ALA A 132 6.30 -25.88 11.18
CA ALA A 132 7.66 -26.08 11.68
C ALA A 132 8.48 -24.78 11.66
N MET A 133 8.39 -24.00 10.57
CA MET A 133 9.05 -22.70 10.44
C MET A 133 8.61 -21.70 11.52
N PHE A 134 7.30 -21.56 11.74
CA PHE A 134 6.77 -20.63 12.74
C PHE A 134 7.04 -21.09 14.18
N LYS A 135 7.12 -22.41 14.43
CA LYS A 135 7.46 -22.98 15.75
C LYS A 135 8.90 -22.71 16.15
N ARG A 136 9.85 -22.71 15.20
CA ARG A 136 11.28 -22.46 15.49
C ARG A 136 11.51 -21.14 16.23
N ASP A 137 10.70 -20.13 15.92
CA ASP A 137 10.78 -18.80 16.53
C ASP A 137 9.68 -18.56 17.59
N HIS A 138 9.02 -19.62 18.06
CA HIS A 138 7.89 -19.59 19.01
C HIS A 138 6.71 -18.70 18.57
N LEU A 139 6.54 -18.45 17.27
CA LEU A 139 5.57 -17.47 16.76
C LEU A 139 4.13 -17.95 16.97
N LEU A 140 3.84 -19.23 16.70
CA LEU A 140 2.49 -19.78 16.90
C LEU A 140 2.07 -19.71 18.36
N GLU A 141 2.97 -20.07 19.28
CA GLU A 141 2.76 -20.01 20.73
C GLU A 141 2.46 -18.56 21.17
N ARG A 142 3.27 -17.60 20.74
CA ARG A 142 3.08 -16.18 21.06
C ARG A 142 1.81 -15.58 20.47
N LEU A 143 1.34 -16.11 19.34
CA LEU A 143 0.05 -15.77 18.75
C LEU A 143 -1.11 -16.52 19.41
N GLY A 144 -0.86 -17.48 20.29
CA GLY A 144 -1.88 -18.35 20.87
C GLY A 144 -2.54 -19.30 19.85
N ILE A 145 -1.86 -19.58 18.74
CA ILE A 145 -2.34 -20.50 17.69
C ILE A 145 -1.88 -21.91 18.04
N THR A 146 -2.84 -22.81 18.25
CA THR A 146 -2.55 -24.22 18.50
C THR A 146 -2.27 -24.98 17.20
N ASP A 147 -1.70 -26.17 17.30
CA ASP A 147 -1.49 -27.06 16.15
C ASP A 147 -2.82 -27.42 15.46
N ASP A 148 -3.88 -27.62 16.25
CA ASP A 148 -5.21 -27.93 15.73
C ASP A 148 -5.77 -26.76 14.92
N MET A 149 -5.61 -25.53 15.41
CA MET A 149 -5.97 -24.33 14.66
C MET A 149 -5.18 -24.25 13.36
N MET A 150 -3.85 -24.43 13.41
CA MET A 150 -2.98 -24.36 12.24
C MET A 150 -3.34 -25.41 11.18
N ARG A 151 -3.79 -26.61 11.57
CA ARG A 151 -4.29 -27.63 10.62
C ARG A 151 -5.56 -27.18 9.87
N GLY A 152 -6.41 -26.35 10.49
CA GLY A 152 -7.61 -25.80 9.87
C GLY A 152 -7.37 -24.58 8.95
N ILE A 153 -6.13 -24.09 8.79
CA ILE A 153 -5.88 -22.84 8.05
C ILE A 153 -6.30 -22.89 6.58
N ASN A 154 -6.24 -24.06 5.95
CA ASN A 154 -6.67 -24.26 4.55
C ASN A 154 -8.19 -24.29 4.39
N GLU A 155 -8.95 -24.48 5.48
CA GLU A 155 -10.41 -24.46 5.48
C GLU A 155 -10.94 -23.02 5.55
N MET A 156 -10.11 -22.06 5.99
CA MET A 156 -10.47 -20.65 6.00
C MET A 156 -10.47 -20.07 4.59
N GLU A 157 -11.51 -19.31 4.25
CA GLU A 157 -11.61 -18.61 2.97
C GLU A 157 -10.57 -17.47 2.86
N ALA A 158 -9.93 -17.38 1.69
CA ALA A 158 -8.96 -16.34 1.33
C ALA A 158 -9.64 -15.03 0.87
N ILE A 159 -10.49 -14.45 1.72
CA ILE A 159 -11.18 -13.20 1.39
C ILE A 159 -10.29 -11.99 1.70
N TRP A 160 -10.08 -11.13 0.69
CA TRP A 160 -9.27 -9.90 0.83
C TRP A 160 -9.81 -9.00 1.92
N PHE A 161 -11.11 -8.69 1.87
CA PHE A 161 -11.82 -7.91 2.87
C PHE A 161 -13.01 -8.69 3.39
N ASP A 162 -12.85 -9.28 4.58
CA ASP A 162 -13.80 -10.21 5.16
C ASP A 162 -14.65 -9.51 6.22
N GLY A 163 -15.73 -8.88 5.75
CA GLY A 163 -16.68 -8.18 6.63
C GLY A 163 -17.53 -9.09 7.51
N ASN A 164 -17.54 -10.41 7.25
CA ASN A 164 -18.33 -11.38 7.99
C ASN A 164 -17.54 -12.06 9.12
N HIS A 165 -16.22 -11.90 9.14
CA HIS A 165 -15.38 -12.48 10.17
C HIS A 165 -15.71 -11.89 11.56
N PRO A 166 -15.76 -12.68 12.65
CA PRO A 166 -16.07 -12.17 13.99
C PRO A 166 -15.10 -11.08 14.50
N LYS A 167 -13.88 -11.06 13.98
CA LYS A 167 -12.86 -10.04 14.30
C LYS A 167 -12.94 -8.79 13.43
N TYR A 168 -13.85 -8.74 12.46
CA TYR A 168 -14.02 -7.59 11.59
C TYR A 168 -14.43 -6.36 12.42
N GLY A 169 -13.56 -5.36 12.40
CA GLY A 169 -13.69 -4.13 13.16
C GLY A 169 -14.24 -2.97 12.36
N GLY A 170 -14.35 -3.06 11.04
CA GLY A 170 -14.65 -1.94 10.17
C GLY A 170 -13.57 -1.71 9.11
N ALA A 171 -13.81 -0.74 8.25
CA ALA A 171 -12.86 -0.29 7.25
C ALA A 171 -12.82 1.24 7.23
N TYR A 172 -11.72 1.79 6.72
CA TYR A 172 -11.54 3.23 6.58
C TYR A 172 -11.34 3.58 5.12
N SER A 173 -12.18 4.48 4.62
CA SER A 173 -12.16 4.93 3.23
C SER A 173 -11.91 6.42 3.12
N VAL A 174 -11.27 6.87 2.06
CA VAL A 174 -11.22 8.27 1.62
C VAL A 174 -12.25 8.48 0.52
N LEU A 175 -12.29 7.52 -0.42
CA LEU A 175 -13.20 7.54 -1.57
C LEU A 175 -14.59 6.99 -1.16
N PRO A 176 -15.68 7.61 -1.62
CA PRO A 176 -17.04 7.17 -1.27
C PRO A 176 -17.41 5.80 -1.87
N THR A 177 -16.67 5.34 -2.87
CA THR A 177 -16.92 4.09 -3.60
C THR A 177 -16.08 2.92 -3.11
N SER A 178 -15.26 3.10 -2.06
CA SER A 178 -14.45 2.03 -1.49
C SER A 178 -15.28 1.15 -0.57
N PHE A 179 -14.97 -0.14 -0.58
CA PHE A 179 -15.60 -1.18 0.25
C PHE A 179 -17.13 -1.25 0.12
N PRO A 180 -17.68 -1.31 -1.11
CA PRO A 180 -19.13 -1.25 -1.31
C PRO A 180 -19.90 -2.42 -0.67
N ALA A 181 -19.22 -3.54 -0.38
CA ALA A 181 -19.80 -4.73 0.21
C ALA A 181 -19.58 -4.86 1.72
N LEU A 182 -18.86 -3.93 2.37
CA LEU A 182 -18.56 -4.01 3.81
C LEU A 182 -19.51 -3.14 4.63
N SER A 183 -19.83 -3.60 5.84
CA SER A 183 -20.49 -2.79 6.86
C SER A 183 -19.46 -1.98 7.66
N ASN A 184 -19.88 -1.00 8.45
CA ASN A 184 -18.99 -0.24 9.37
C ASN A 184 -17.78 0.42 8.67
N VAL A 185 -17.98 0.92 7.46
CA VAL A 185 -16.97 1.69 6.71
C VAL A 185 -17.04 3.15 7.17
N ARG A 186 -15.94 3.65 7.73
CA ARG A 186 -15.80 5.04 8.16
C ARG A 186 -15.09 5.84 7.08
N ARG A 187 -15.77 6.88 6.58
CA ARG A 187 -15.17 7.81 5.63
C ARG A 187 -14.30 8.84 6.37
N LEU A 188 -13.05 8.94 5.93
CA LEU A 188 -12.07 9.92 6.37
C LEU A 188 -12.04 11.08 5.39
N SER A 189 -11.94 12.29 5.95
CA SER A 189 -11.61 13.48 5.18
C SER A 189 -10.12 13.73 5.34
N LEU A 190 -9.38 13.66 4.24
CA LEU A 190 -7.96 13.98 4.22
C LEU A 190 -7.77 15.43 3.79
N ALA A 191 -6.98 16.18 4.54
CA ALA A 191 -6.65 17.57 4.23
C ALA A 191 -5.41 17.65 3.33
N LEU A 192 -5.33 18.72 2.53
CA LEU A 192 -4.13 19.03 1.76
C LEU A 192 -2.95 19.35 2.68
N ARG A 193 -1.75 19.08 2.19
CA ARG A 193 -0.48 19.48 2.80
C ARG A 193 -0.17 20.91 2.39
N GLU A 194 -0.21 21.83 3.36
CA GLU A 194 -0.07 23.27 3.13
C GLU A 194 1.39 23.74 2.98
N ASP A 195 2.35 22.86 3.26
CA ASP A 195 3.78 23.16 3.43
C ASP A 195 4.63 22.96 2.17
N VAL A 196 4.03 22.70 1.01
CA VAL A 196 4.79 22.49 -0.24
C VAL A 196 4.99 23.81 -1.01
N PRO A 197 6.22 24.35 -1.08
CA PRO A 197 6.49 25.60 -1.79
C PRO A 197 6.27 25.45 -3.30
N ASP A 198 5.75 26.50 -3.94
CA ASP A 198 5.54 26.56 -5.40
C ASP A 198 4.75 25.37 -5.98
N ARG A 199 3.92 24.67 -5.18
CA ARG A 199 3.20 23.45 -5.61
C ARG A 199 2.41 23.61 -6.90
N GLU A 200 1.88 24.80 -7.18
CA GLU A 200 1.15 25.12 -8.40
C GLU A 200 2.02 25.09 -9.68
N LYS A 201 3.34 25.29 -9.54
CA LYS A 201 4.32 25.20 -10.63
C LYS A 201 4.88 23.79 -10.82
N ILE A 202 4.39 22.82 -10.06
CA ILE A 202 4.87 21.45 -10.10
C ILE A 202 3.80 20.57 -10.72
N TRP A 203 4.17 19.78 -11.72
CA TRP A 203 3.35 18.75 -12.31
C TRP A 203 3.91 17.39 -11.92
N VAL A 204 3.05 16.45 -11.53
CA VAL A 204 3.49 15.10 -11.16
C VAL A 204 3.03 14.11 -12.21
N CYS A 205 3.98 13.40 -12.83
CA CYS A 205 3.70 12.29 -13.71
C CYS A 205 3.81 10.97 -12.94
N MET A 206 2.70 10.26 -12.83
CA MET A 206 2.60 8.95 -12.19
C MET A 206 2.65 7.87 -13.28
N LEU A 207 3.74 7.11 -13.27
CA LEU A 207 4.01 6.10 -14.27
C LEU A 207 3.20 4.83 -14.04
N PRO A 208 2.89 4.06 -15.10
CA PRO A 208 2.31 2.74 -14.93
C PRO A 208 3.35 1.81 -14.28
N ASN A 209 2.92 0.68 -13.73
CA ASN A 209 3.84 -0.37 -13.31
C ASN A 209 4.52 -0.98 -14.56
N ILE A 210 5.71 -0.49 -14.90
CA ILE A 210 6.44 -0.82 -16.13
C ILE A 210 6.86 -2.29 -16.13
N VAL A 211 7.28 -2.85 -14.99
CA VAL A 211 7.62 -4.28 -14.89
C VAL A 211 6.40 -5.15 -15.21
N SER A 212 5.23 -4.80 -14.66
CA SER A 212 4.00 -5.54 -14.96
C SER A 212 3.53 -5.31 -16.40
N LEU A 213 3.76 -4.13 -16.96
CA LEU A 213 3.50 -3.84 -18.36
C LEU A 213 4.37 -4.73 -19.25
N ALA A 214 5.67 -4.81 -18.98
CA ALA A 214 6.61 -5.66 -19.71
C ALA A 214 6.17 -7.12 -19.72
N SER A 215 5.79 -7.67 -18.55
CA SER A 215 5.32 -9.06 -18.45
C SER A 215 4.09 -9.39 -19.32
N ARG A 216 3.23 -8.40 -19.61
CA ARG A 216 2.05 -8.61 -20.47
C ARG A 216 2.44 -8.77 -21.95
N TYR A 217 3.61 -8.27 -22.32
CA TYR A 217 4.13 -8.28 -23.69
C TYR A 217 5.39 -9.16 -23.83
N ASP A 218 5.64 -10.10 -22.90
CA ASP A 218 6.81 -10.99 -22.95
C ASP A 218 6.93 -11.71 -24.31
N ASN A 219 5.79 -12.09 -24.89
CA ASN A 219 5.70 -12.76 -26.19
C ASN A 219 5.64 -11.80 -27.40
N ASN A 220 5.69 -10.49 -27.19
CA ASN A 220 5.65 -9.46 -28.24
C ASN A 220 6.56 -8.28 -27.91
N GLN A 221 7.87 -8.54 -27.96
CA GLN A 221 8.92 -7.57 -27.66
C GLN A 221 8.86 -6.32 -28.55
N ALA A 222 8.46 -6.45 -29.81
CA ALA A 222 8.34 -5.31 -30.72
C ALA A 222 7.27 -4.32 -30.28
N THR A 223 6.12 -4.80 -29.80
CA THR A 223 5.08 -3.94 -29.23
C THR A 223 5.53 -3.33 -27.91
N LEU A 224 6.18 -4.11 -27.03
CA LEU A 224 6.73 -3.59 -25.78
C LEU A 224 7.69 -2.42 -26.03
N GLN A 225 8.65 -2.58 -26.95
CA GLN A 225 9.60 -1.52 -27.30
C GLN A 225 8.90 -0.27 -27.83
N LYS A 226 7.87 -0.40 -28.68
CA LYS A 226 7.07 0.74 -29.15
C LYS A 226 6.38 1.46 -28.00
N ILE A 227 5.80 0.73 -27.05
CA ILE A 227 5.12 1.30 -25.89
C ILE A 227 6.13 2.03 -24.98
N LEU A 228 7.27 1.42 -24.69
CA LEU A 228 8.33 2.05 -23.88
C LEU A 228 8.90 3.29 -24.56
N TYR A 229 9.08 3.26 -25.87
CA TYR A 229 9.53 4.42 -26.65
C TYR A 229 8.47 5.54 -26.66
N ALA A 230 7.19 5.19 -26.82
CA ALA A 230 6.08 6.15 -26.72
C ALA A 230 6.03 6.78 -25.32
N LEU A 231 6.29 6.02 -24.26
CA LEU A 231 6.39 6.53 -22.90
C LEU A 231 7.50 7.57 -22.74
N VAL A 232 8.70 7.29 -23.27
CA VAL A 232 9.82 8.25 -23.24
C VAL A 232 9.46 9.53 -24.00
N ILE A 233 8.91 9.42 -25.22
CA ILE A 233 8.47 10.59 -25.99
C ILE A 233 7.42 11.39 -25.22
N LEU A 234 6.44 10.70 -24.64
CA LEU A 234 5.38 11.33 -23.88
C LEU A 234 5.96 12.15 -22.71
N LEU A 235 6.87 11.57 -21.93
CA LEU A 235 7.48 12.27 -20.80
C LEU A 235 8.29 13.50 -21.24
N ARG A 236 9.07 13.39 -22.32
CA ARG A 236 9.81 14.53 -22.88
C ARG A 236 8.86 15.63 -23.37
N ALA A 237 7.78 15.26 -24.06
CA ALA A 237 6.78 16.22 -24.55
C ALA A 237 6.06 16.93 -23.39
N GLN A 238 5.68 16.19 -22.34
CA GLN A 238 5.08 16.78 -21.15
C GLN A 238 6.08 17.70 -20.43
N SER A 239 7.35 17.31 -20.34
CA SER A 239 8.39 18.11 -19.67
C SER A 239 8.64 19.42 -20.41
N ALA A 240 8.71 19.38 -21.74
CA ALA A 240 8.80 20.58 -22.58
C ALA A 240 7.57 21.49 -22.45
N LEU A 241 6.36 20.92 -22.38
CA LEU A 241 5.12 21.67 -22.16
C LEU A 241 5.14 22.37 -20.80
N ALA A 242 5.45 21.64 -19.72
CA ALA A 242 5.56 22.22 -18.39
C ALA A 242 6.60 23.34 -18.34
N ALA A 243 7.78 23.13 -18.92
CA ALA A 243 8.84 24.14 -18.99
C ALA A 243 8.38 25.41 -19.73
N SER A 244 7.64 25.29 -20.83
CA SER A 244 7.08 26.44 -21.57
C SER A 244 6.11 27.28 -20.72
N MET A 245 5.53 26.69 -19.67
CA MET A 245 4.64 27.34 -18.71
C MET A 245 5.37 27.72 -17.41
N SER A 246 6.71 27.71 -17.40
CA SER A 246 7.53 27.92 -16.19
C SER A 246 7.19 26.96 -15.04
N CYS A 247 6.81 25.73 -15.39
CA CYS A 247 6.52 24.63 -14.48
C CYS A 247 7.61 23.55 -14.57
N SER A 248 7.67 22.68 -13.56
CA SER A 248 8.58 21.53 -13.52
C SER A 248 7.78 20.23 -13.46
N ILE A 249 8.32 19.16 -14.06
CA ILE A 249 7.77 17.81 -13.93
C ILE A 249 8.53 17.03 -12.88
N LEU A 250 7.79 16.34 -12.02
CA LEU A 250 8.29 15.27 -11.16
C LEU A 250 7.77 13.93 -11.64
N VAL A 251 8.64 12.93 -11.77
CA VAL A 251 8.27 11.57 -12.16
C VAL A 251 8.21 10.69 -10.92
N LYS A 252 7.04 10.08 -10.70
CA LYS A 252 6.82 9.11 -9.63
C LYS A 252 6.69 7.70 -10.21
N LEU A 253 7.68 6.86 -9.92
CA LEU A 253 7.67 5.43 -10.24
C LEU A 253 6.74 4.66 -9.29
N HIS A 254 6.29 3.49 -9.75
CA HIS A 254 5.70 2.49 -8.87
C HIS A 254 6.80 1.87 -7.99
N PRO A 255 6.57 1.51 -6.71
CA PRO A 255 7.62 0.96 -5.83
C PRO A 255 8.32 -0.29 -6.38
N VAL A 256 7.60 -1.11 -7.15
CA VAL A 256 8.18 -2.28 -7.84
C VAL A 256 9.14 -1.84 -8.95
N ASP A 257 8.81 -0.80 -9.71
CA ASP A 257 9.68 -0.30 -10.78
C ASP A 257 10.94 0.32 -10.18
N GLU A 258 10.79 1.10 -9.11
CA GLU A 258 11.92 1.70 -8.38
C GLU A 258 12.95 0.66 -7.93
N ALA A 259 12.48 -0.53 -7.54
CA ALA A 259 13.31 -1.62 -7.04
C ALA A 259 13.92 -2.52 -8.12
N ASN A 260 13.37 -2.54 -9.34
CA ASN A 260 13.72 -3.56 -10.34
C ASN A 260 14.18 -2.99 -11.70
N LEU A 261 13.85 -1.74 -12.03
CA LEU A 261 14.35 -1.11 -13.25
C LEU A 261 15.81 -0.69 -13.06
N SER A 262 16.60 -0.77 -14.13
CA SER A 262 18.00 -0.33 -14.10
C SER A 262 18.09 1.18 -13.92
N GLU A 263 19.16 1.65 -13.28
CA GLU A 263 19.39 3.08 -13.06
C GLU A 263 19.50 3.85 -14.38
N GLU A 264 20.07 3.25 -15.42
CA GLU A 264 20.18 3.88 -16.73
C GLU A 264 18.80 4.13 -17.36
N PHE A 265 17.89 3.17 -17.24
CA PHE A 265 16.54 3.33 -17.78
C PHE A 265 15.71 4.34 -16.97
N LYS A 266 15.88 4.35 -15.64
CA LYS A 266 15.26 5.39 -14.79
C LYS A 266 15.80 6.78 -15.14
N ALA A 267 17.11 6.92 -15.33
CA ALA A 267 17.73 8.18 -15.73
C ALA A 267 17.24 8.66 -17.11
N GLU A 268 17.06 7.74 -18.07
CA GLU A 268 16.50 8.07 -19.39
C GLU A 268 15.07 8.57 -19.31
N LEU A 269 14.21 7.93 -18.49
CA LEU A 269 12.83 8.38 -18.26
C LEU A 269 12.76 9.75 -17.57
N MET A 270 13.74 10.06 -16.72
CA MET A 270 13.80 11.27 -15.91
C MET A 270 14.70 12.35 -16.54
N HIS A 271 15.19 12.20 -17.77
CA HIS A 271 16.20 13.11 -18.33
C HIS A 271 15.82 14.60 -18.23
N ASP A 272 14.56 14.93 -18.55
CA ASP A 272 14.01 16.29 -18.53
C ASP A 272 13.10 16.57 -17.31
N ALA A 273 13.11 15.68 -16.31
CA ALA A 273 12.21 15.74 -15.16
C ALA A 273 12.92 15.42 -13.84
N GLY A 274 12.41 15.93 -12.72
CA GLY A 274 12.93 15.60 -11.40
C GLY A 274 12.40 14.25 -10.89
N PRO A 275 13.18 13.46 -10.14
CA PRO A 275 12.65 12.33 -9.39
C PRO A 275 11.69 12.82 -8.31
N TYR A 276 10.53 12.17 -8.17
CA TYR A 276 9.55 12.54 -7.15
C TYR A 276 10.14 12.48 -5.74
N LEU A 277 10.85 11.41 -5.38
CA LEU A 277 11.38 11.23 -4.02
C LEU A 277 12.48 12.25 -3.68
N ASP A 278 13.36 12.56 -4.62
CA ASP A 278 14.43 13.54 -4.45
C ASP A 278 13.87 14.94 -4.14
N PHE A 279 12.78 15.33 -4.81
CA PHE A 279 12.10 16.59 -4.53
C PHE A 279 11.70 16.75 -3.06
N PHE A 280 11.19 15.67 -2.44
CA PHE A 280 10.79 15.66 -1.03
C PHE A 280 12.01 15.61 -0.11
N SER A 281 13.00 14.77 -0.42
CA SER A 281 14.25 14.65 0.34
C SER A 281 14.97 15.99 0.44
N ASP A 282 15.18 16.67 -0.69
CA ASP A 282 15.89 17.96 -0.75
C ASP A 282 15.20 19.08 0.02
N ARG A 283 13.89 18.94 0.25
CA ARG A 283 13.06 19.94 0.94
C ARG A 283 12.69 19.53 2.37
N GLY A 284 13.17 18.38 2.84
CA GLY A 284 12.81 17.84 4.16
C GLY A 284 11.31 17.60 4.32
N LEU A 285 10.60 17.34 3.22
CA LEU A 285 9.17 17.09 3.21
C LEU A 285 8.91 15.59 3.43
N ASP A 286 7.85 15.29 4.16
CA ASP A 286 7.35 13.92 4.30
C ASP A 286 6.86 13.45 2.92
N SER A 287 7.45 12.39 2.34
CA SER A 287 7.07 11.84 1.04
C SER A 287 6.05 10.70 1.13
N GLY A 288 5.63 10.33 2.34
CA GLY A 288 4.81 9.15 2.60
C GLY A 288 3.34 9.30 2.19
N TYR A 289 2.81 10.52 2.13
CA TYR A 289 1.40 10.75 1.79
C TYR A 289 1.06 10.45 0.32
N GLU A 290 -0.21 10.15 0.08
CA GLU A 290 -0.80 10.03 -1.25
C GLU A 290 -0.52 11.31 -2.07
N PRO A 291 0.05 11.22 -3.28
CA PRO A 291 0.48 12.38 -4.06
C PRO A 291 -0.57 13.48 -4.23
N ALA A 292 -1.86 13.12 -4.33
CA ALA A 292 -2.96 14.07 -4.44
C ALA A 292 -3.07 15.01 -3.22
N LEU A 293 -2.58 14.61 -2.05
CA LEU A 293 -2.66 15.42 -0.84
C LEU A 293 -1.68 16.61 -0.85
N TYR A 294 -0.64 16.59 -1.68
CA TYR A 294 0.27 17.73 -1.79
C TYR A 294 -0.27 18.87 -2.66
N GLY A 295 -1.38 18.68 -3.38
CA GLY A 295 -2.05 19.74 -4.14
C GLY A 295 -1.18 20.35 -5.23
N PHE A 296 -0.43 19.53 -5.96
CA PHE A 296 0.41 19.98 -7.08
C PHE A 296 -0.45 20.53 -8.24
N GLY A 297 0.19 21.34 -9.08
CA GLY A 297 -0.46 22.07 -10.18
C GLY A 297 -1.23 21.17 -11.16
N LYS A 298 -0.62 20.04 -11.55
CA LYS A 298 -1.24 19.02 -12.41
C LYS A 298 -0.74 17.62 -12.07
N TYR A 299 -1.56 16.62 -12.37
CA TYR A 299 -1.24 15.21 -12.23
C TYR A 299 -1.49 14.50 -13.55
N ILE A 300 -0.43 13.96 -14.13
CA ILE A 300 -0.49 13.15 -15.34
C ILE A 300 -0.43 11.70 -14.89
N VAL A 301 -1.50 10.94 -15.13
CA VAL A 301 -1.59 9.53 -14.74
C VAL A 301 -1.63 8.68 -15.98
N ILE A 302 -0.61 7.84 -16.11
CA ILE A 302 -0.45 6.97 -17.26
C ILE A 302 -1.02 5.59 -16.91
N ASN A 303 -1.96 5.12 -17.73
CA ASN A 303 -2.87 4.00 -17.50
C ASN A 303 -3.81 4.18 -16.29
N ILE A 304 -4.79 3.28 -16.20
CA ILE A 304 -5.77 3.29 -15.12
C ILE A 304 -5.10 2.89 -13.80
N SER A 305 -5.22 3.74 -12.79
CA SER A 305 -4.76 3.46 -11.42
C SER A 305 -5.68 4.12 -10.39
N SER A 306 -5.57 3.69 -9.12
CA SER A 306 -6.28 4.33 -8.00
C SER A 306 -5.89 5.81 -7.84
N ALA A 307 -4.69 6.21 -8.25
CA ALA A 307 -4.21 7.58 -8.15
C ALA A 307 -5.11 8.58 -8.91
N SER A 308 -5.65 8.20 -10.08
CA SER A 308 -6.63 9.00 -10.82
C SER A 308 -7.89 9.30 -9.99
N ARG A 309 -8.37 8.31 -9.21
CA ARG A 309 -9.53 8.49 -8.32
C ARG A 309 -9.22 9.48 -7.20
N TYR A 310 -8.02 9.41 -6.62
CA TYR A 310 -7.59 10.36 -5.58
C TYR A 310 -7.51 11.79 -6.09
N VAL A 311 -6.80 12.01 -7.20
CA VAL A 311 -6.66 13.35 -7.78
C VAL A 311 -8.03 13.93 -8.09
N SER A 312 -8.87 13.16 -8.80
CA SER A 312 -10.20 13.65 -9.16
C SER A 312 -11.10 13.93 -7.95
N GLN A 313 -11.06 13.12 -6.90
CA GLN A 313 -11.90 13.29 -5.72
C GLN A 313 -11.42 14.43 -4.81
N ILE A 314 -10.10 14.57 -4.63
CA ILE A 314 -9.50 15.50 -3.67
C ILE A 314 -9.29 16.89 -4.30
N LEU A 315 -8.84 16.92 -5.55
CA LEU A 315 -8.38 18.13 -6.23
C LEU A 315 -9.22 18.52 -7.45
N GLY A 316 -10.14 17.66 -7.90
CA GLY A 316 -10.97 17.90 -9.07
C GLY A 316 -10.39 17.30 -10.36
N GLN A 317 -11.27 17.06 -11.34
CA GLN A 317 -10.92 16.47 -12.65
C GLN A 317 -10.02 17.41 -13.46
N GLU A 318 -10.12 18.71 -13.25
CA GLU A 318 -9.31 19.71 -13.92
C GLU A 318 -7.83 19.61 -13.59
N ARG A 319 -7.46 18.99 -12.45
CA ARG A 319 -6.06 18.76 -12.07
C ARG A 319 -5.50 17.46 -12.66
N LEU A 320 -6.33 16.63 -13.28
CA LEU A 320 -6.00 15.31 -13.77
C LEU A 320 -5.85 15.27 -15.30
N VAL A 321 -4.81 14.61 -15.78
CA VAL A 321 -4.64 14.20 -17.18
C VAL A 321 -4.43 12.70 -17.20
N ASN A 322 -5.43 11.93 -17.63
CA ASN A 322 -5.28 10.49 -17.82
C ASN A 322 -4.82 10.18 -19.24
N ILE A 323 -3.82 9.33 -19.37
CA ILE A 323 -3.27 8.91 -20.66
C ILE A 323 -3.27 7.39 -20.69
N ALA A 324 -3.86 6.79 -21.73
CA ALA A 324 -3.74 5.36 -21.99
C ALA A 324 -2.54 5.09 -22.91
N LEU A 325 -1.80 4.02 -22.62
CA LEU A 325 -0.79 3.46 -23.51
C LEU A 325 -1.37 2.16 -24.10
N ASP A 326 -2.20 2.26 -25.14
CA ASP A 326 -2.81 1.14 -25.85
C ASP A 326 -2.38 1.02 -27.33
#